data_AF-A0A1V6RC91-F1
#
_entry.id   AF-A0A1V6RC91-F1
#
_cell.length_a   1.000
_cell.length_b   1.000
_cell.length_c   1.000
_cell.angle_alpha   90.00
_cell.angle_beta   90.00
_cell.angle_gamma   90.00
#
_symmetry.space_group_name_H-M   'P 1'
#
loop_
_entity.id
_entity.type
_entity.pdbx_description
1 polymer ?
#
loop_
_entity_poly.entity_id
_entity_poly.type
_entity_poly.pdbx_seq_one_letter_code
_entity_poly.pdbx_strand_id
1 'polypeptide(L)'
;MYRFFRAVTTARVRTASYSTHPIRDLRISSLVPLIDVAKSSLASDASHLREVHENLEAKGVVQVQLGFGDENSTYLQHLISNLHKNHNHGLPITHSAERGWFWDVRPSPASFQSHGHQARSETMSRFEWHTDCSYEEQPPRFFALQVLQPDRCGGGTLSVLNVDRLLTLLSPFAQQWLSSHNYKITVPPEFRKTAGEQHIVGNLLAVNPGGKPGSQLRFREDITVPLTSNATKALDELKEILYGGGAKEETLHLTPQSLPQGSIIMMDNRRWLHSRNEVKDPNRHLRRVRWDATSFGPFSS
;
A
#
# COMPACT_ATOMS: atom_id res chain seq x y z
N MET A 1 48.33 46.21 16.48
CA MET A 1 47.24 45.53 15.75
C MET A 1 47.38 44.02 15.92
N TYR A 2 46.70 43.43 16.92
CA TYR A 2 46.68 41.98 17.13
C TYR A 2 45.29 41.45 16.75
N ARG A 3 45.21 40.59 15.73
CA ARG A 3 43.98 39.90 15.32
C ARG A 3 43.83 38.62 16.15
N PHE A 4 42.77 38.56 16.95
CA PHE A 4 42.31 37.33 17.59
C PHE A 4 41.63 36.43 16.55
N PHE A 5 42.20 35.25 16.29
CA PHE A 5 41.48 34.17 15.61
C PHE A 5 40.62 33.44 16.66
N ARG A 6 39.29 33.57 16.56
CA ARG A 6 38.35 32.69 17.25
C ARG A 6 38.28 31.37 16.50
N ALA A 7 38.73 30.30 17.14
CA ALA A 7 38.47 28.93 16.70
C ALA A 7 36.97 28.66 16.79
N VAL A 8 36.34 28.35 15.66
CA VAL A 8 34.95 27.89 15.61
C VAL A 8 34.96 26.40 15.92
N THR A 9 34.44 26.04 17.10
CA THR A 9 34.24 24.66 17.51
C THR A 9 33.19 24.02 16.59
N THR A 10 33.62 23.10 15.73
CA THR A 10 32.71 22.26 14.94
C THR A 10 31.93 21.36 15.89
N ALA A 11 30.66 21.70 16.13
CA ALA A 11 29.73 20.84 16.84
C ALA A 11 29.58 19.53 16.06
N ARG A 12 30.03 18.44 16.65
CA ARG A 12 29.85 17.08 16.12
C ARG A 12 28.35 16.79 16.19
N VAL A 13 27.67 16.84 15.05
CA VAL A 13 26.28 16.40 14.93
C VAL A 13 26.24 14.93 15.36
N ARG A 14 25.69 14.67 16.54
CA ARG A 14 25.30 13.31 16.94
C ARG A 14 24.20 12.90 15.97
N THR A 15 24.54 12.09 14.97
CA THR A 15 23.54 11.32 14.24
C THR A 15 22.82 10.47 15.28
N ALA A 16 21.54 10.77 15.53
CA ALA A 16 20.71 9.89 16.34
C ALA A 16 20.80 8.50 15.70
N SER A 17 21.26 7.52 16.48
CA SER A 17 21.17 6.12 16.12
C SER A 17 19.68 5.79 16.09
N TYR A 18 19.08 5.89 14.91
CA TYR A 18 17.75 5.36 14.70
C TYR A 18 17.89 3.84 14.70
N SER A 19 17.20 3.18 15.64
CA SER A 19 17.06 1.73 15.61
C SER A 19 16.51 1.33 14.24
N THR A 20 17.21 0.44 13.57
CA THR A 20 16.74 -0.19 12.31
C THR A 20 15.67 -1.25 12.59
N HIS A 21 15.49 -1.66 13.85
CA HIS A 21 14.46 -2.62 14.21
C HIS A 21 13.11 -1.93 14.45
N PRO A 22 12.02 -2.48 13.87
CA PRO A 22 10.66 -1.99 14.08
C PRO A 22 10.23 -1.95 15.55
N ILE A 23 9.65 -0.82 15.97
CA ILE A 23 8.93 -0.71 17.24
C ILE A 23 7.45 -0.95 16.97
N ARG A 24 6.88 -1.99 17.58
CA ARG A 24 5.54 -2.50 17.24
C ARG A 24 4.72 -2.64 18.52
N ASP A 25 3.45 -2.27 18.47
CA ASP A 25 2.51 -2.59 19.54
C ASP A 25 2.05 -4.06 19.45
N LEU A 26 1.28 -4.50 20.45
CA LEU A 26 0.76 -5.87 20.51
C LEU A 26 -0.18 -6.21 19.35
N ARG A 27 -0.99 -5.26 18.88
CA ARG A 27 -1.94 -5.50 17.78
C ARG A 27 -1.20 -5.69 16.46
N ILE A 28 -0.27 -4.80 16.15
CA ILE A 28 0.59 -4.89 14.97
C ILE A 28 1.37 -6.21 15.01
N SER A 29 1.96 -6.56 16.16
CA SER A 29 2.72 -7.80 16.30
C SER A 29 1.87 -9.06 16.11
N SER A 30 0.61 -9.03 16.54
CA SER A 30 -0.32 -10.15 16.38
C SER A 30 -0.92 -10.27 14.98
N LEU A 31 -1.12 -9.17 14.27
CA LEU A 31 -1.88 -9.13 13.01
C LEU A 31 -1.00 -9.04 11.77
N VAL A 32 0.20 -8.46 11.91
CA VAL A 32 1.17 -8.33 10.83
C VAL A 32 2.38 -9.19 11.18
N PRO A 33 2.62 -10.31 10.49
CA PRO A 33 3.84 -11.09 10.62
C PRO A 33 5.07 -10.23 10.31
N LEU A 34 6.17 -10.44 11.05
CA LEU A 34 7.47 -9.80 10.81
C LEU A 34 8.50 -10.88 10.49
N ILE A 35 9.20 -10.72 9.37
CA ILE A 35 10.31 -11.58 8.94
C ILE A 35 11.59 -10.75 8.90
N ASP A 36 12.57 -11.10 9.73
CA ASP A 36 13.90 -10.48 9.71
C ASP A 36 14.79 -11.16 8.65
N VAL A 37 15.45 -10.35 7.81
CA VAL A 37 16.24 -10.85 6.68
C VAL A 37 17.67 -10.38 6.81
N ALA A 38 18.54 -11.31 7.22
CA ALA A 38 19.95 -11.01 7.50
C ALA A 38 20.81 -10.77 6.25
N LYS A 39 20.41 -11.31 5.08
CA LYS A 39 21.20 -11.24 3.83
C LYS A 39 20.32 -11.23 2.58
N SER A 40 20.77 -10.54 1.55
CA SER A 40 20.03 -10.40 0.28
C SER A 40 19.78 -11.72 -0.44
N SER A 41 20.65 -12.72 -0.26
CA SER A 41 20.52 -14.03 -0.90
C SER A 41 19.26 -14.81 -0.48
N LEU A 42 18.63 -14.44 0.65
CA LEU A 42 17.38 -15.06 1.10
C LEU A 42 16.21 -14.80 0.13
N ALA A 43 16.28 -13.78 -0.73
CA ALA A 43 15.32 -13.58 -1.80
C ALA A 43 15.20 -14.76 -2.78
N SER A 44 16.15 -15.69 -2.78
CA SER A 44 16.15 -16.93 -3.57
C SER A 44 16.06 -18.20 -2.73
N ASP A 45 16.00 -18.08 -1.41
CA ASP A 45 15.92 -19.23 -0.51
C ASP A 45 14.49 -19.80 -0.48
N ALA A 46 14.34 -21.11 -0.67
CA ALA A 46 13.04 -21.76 -0.80
C ALA A 46 12.20 -21.69 0.50
N SER A 47 12.84 -21.76 1.66
CA SER A 47 12.13 -21.70 2.95
C SER A 47 11.61 -20.28 3.22
N HIS A 48 12.44 -19.28 2.93
CA HIS A 48 12.08 -17.87 3.02
C HIS A 48 10.96 -17.48 2.05
N LEU A 49 11.04 -17.92 0.80
CA LEU A 49 10.01 -17.69 -0.21
C LEU A 49 8.66 -18.28 0.21
N ARG A 50 8.68 -19.52 0.71
CA ARG A 50 7.49 -20.18 1.24
C ARG A 50 6.90 -19.42 2.42
N GLU A 51 7.72 -18.98 3.36
CA GLU A 51 7.26 -18.22 4.52
C GLU A 51 6.58 -16.89 4.11
N VAL A 52 7.19 -16.15 3.19
CA VAL A 52 6.59 -14.90 2.65
C VAL A 52 5.26 -15.19 1.95
N HIS A 53 5.23 -16.22 1.09
CA HIS A 53 4.02 -16.63 0.37
C HIS A 53 2.90 -17.05 1.33
N GLU A 54 3.17 -17.95 2.27
CA GLU A 54 2.19 -18.45 3.23
C GLU A 54 1.61 -17.33 4.09
N ASN A 55 2.41 -16.35 4.51
CA ASN A 55 1.91 -15.19 5.25
C ASN A 55 1.03 -14.27 4.38
N LEU A 56 1.40 -14.05 3.10
CA LEU A 56 0.56 -13.29 2.16
C LEU A 56 -0.77 -14.02 1.88
N GLU A 57 -0.76 -15.33 1.69
CA GLU A 57 -1.98 -16.11 1.49
C GLU A 57 -2.85 -16.14 2.75
N ALA A 58 -2.27 -16.41 3.91
CA ALA A 58 -3.03 -16.54 5.15
C ALA A 58 -3.56 -15.19 5.66
N LYS A 59 -2.70 -14.17 5.74
CA LYS A 59 -3.00 -12.88 6.40
C LYS A 59 -3.25 -11.74 5.41
N GLY A 60 -2.80 -11.87 4.16
CA GLY A 60 -2.86 -10.77 3.19
C GLY A 60 -1.91 -9.62 3.53
N VAL A 61 -0.99 -9.78 4.48
CA VAL A 61 -0.03 -8.76 4.89
C VAL A 61 1.18 -9.41 5.54
N VAL A 62 2.38 -8.90 5.25
CA VAL A 62 3.62 -9.27 5.92
C VAL A 62 4.60 -8.11 5.88
N GLN A 63 5.29 -7.89 7.00
CA GLN A 63 6.41 -6.97 7.09
C GLN A 63 7.72 -7.76 7.01
N VAL A 64 8.64 -7.30 6.18
CA VAL A 64 10.00 -7.80 6.07
C VAL A 64 10.95 -6.71 6.56
N GLN A 65 11.84 -7.02 7.49
CA GLN A 65 12.88 -6.09 7.93
C GLN A 65 14.24 -6.52 7.39
N LEU A 66 14.86 -5.67 6.57
CA LEU A 66 16.19 -5.93 6.05
C LEU A 66 17.25 -5.58 7.11
N GLY A 67 18.18 -6.52 7.34
CA GLY A 67 19.41 -6.32 8.12
C GLY A 67 20.57 -5.76 7.30
N PHE A 68 20.33 -5.33 6.07
CA PHE A 68 21.32 -4.82 5.13
C PHE A 68 20.74 -3.66 4.29
N GLY A 69 21.61 -2.86 3.69
CA GLY A 69 21.19 -1.77 2.80
C GLY A 69 20.73 -2.30 1.42
N ASP A 70 19.61 -1.79 0.92
CA ASP A 70 19.06 -2.16 -0.39
C ASP A 70 18.43 -0.95 -1.10
N GLU A 71 19.22 0.09 -1.35
CA GLU A 71 18.73 1.34 -1.95
C GLU A 71 18.17 1.17 -3.37
N ASN A 72 18.59 0.11 -4.06
CA ASN A 72 18.16 -0.22 -5.43
C ASN A 72 17.02 -1.24 -5.47
N SER A 73 16.50 -1.66 -4.32
CA SER A 73 15.39 -2.62 -4.22
C SER A 73 15.66 -3.97 -4.88
N THR A 74 16.93 -4.38 -4.92
CA THR A 74 17.38 -5.61 -5.57
C THR A 74 16.85 -6.84 -4.83
N TYR A 75 16.79 -6.80 -3.49
CA TYR A 75 16.18 -7.88 -2.73
C TYR A 75 14.70 -8.04 -3.08
N LEU A 76 13.94 -6.93 -3.11
CA LEU A 76 12.51 -6.96 -3.41
C LEU A 76 12.23 -7.42 -4.85
N GLN A 77 13.06 -6.98 -5.80
CA GLN A 77 12.98 -7.43 -7.20
C GLN A 77 13.19 -8.95 -7.32
N HIS A 78 14.24 -9.48 -6.68
CA HIS A 78 14.52 -10.91 -6.69
C HIS A 78 13.44 -11.72 -5.98
N LEU A 79 12.95 -11.23 -4.83
CA LEU A 79 11.90 -11.88 -4.06
C LEU A 79 10.64 -12.06 -4.92
N ILE A 80 10.15 -11.00 -5.56
CA ILE A 80 8.95 -11.07 -6.41
C ILE A 80 9.19 -11.98 -7.62
N SER A 81 10.36 -11.88 -8.26
CA SER A 81 10.72 -12.74 -9.40
C SER A 81 10.74 -14.23 -9.01
N ASN A 82 11.18 -14.55 -7.80
CA ASN A 82 11.23 -15.93 -7.32
C ASN A 82 9.89 -16.41 -6.74
N LEU A 83 9.06 -15.53 -6.19
CA LEU A 83 7.66 -15.85 -5.85
C LEU A 83 6.86 -16.23 -7.11
N HIS A 84 7.08 -15.54 -8.23
CA HIS A 84 6.51 -15.94 -9.52
C HIS A 84 6.95 -17.35 -9.92
N LYS A 85 8.26 -17.62 -9.90
CA LYS A 85 8.83 -18.91 -10.32
C LYS A 85 8.41 -20.10 -9.46
N ASN A 86 8.26 -19.90 -8.15
CA ASN A 86 8.11 -21.00 -7.19
C ASN A 86 6.71 -21.10 -6.57
N HIS A 87 5.92 -20.03 -6.61
CA HIS A 87 4.62 -19.94 -5.95
C HIS A 87 3.50 -19.39 -6.85
N ASN A 88 3.72 -19.35 -8.18
CA ASN A 88 2.73 -18.96 -9.19
C ASN A 88 2.12 -17.55 -9.02
N HIS A 89 2.82 -16.63 -8.35
CA HIS A 89 2.43 -15.22 -8.38
C HIS A 89 2.55 -14.70 -9.82
N GLY A 90 1.65 -13.83 -10.27
CA GLY A 90 1.82 -13.11 -11.53
C GLY A 90 3.00 -12.15 -11.50
N LEU A 91 3.49 -11.78 -12.69
CA LEU A 91 4.63 -10.88 -12.85
C LEU A 91 4.33 -9.44 -12.37
N PRO A 92 5.37 -8.64 -12.08
CA PRO A 92 5.21 -7.22 -11.80
C PRO A 92 4.55 -6.47 -12.95
N ILE A 93 3.71 -5.50 -12.62
CA ILE A 93 3.06 -4.61 -13.59
C ILE A 93 3.77 -3.26 -13.63
N THR A 94 3.80 -2.64 -14.81
CA THR A 94 4.30 -1.27 -14.96
C THR A 94 3.31 -0.27 -14.33
N HIS A 95 3.83 0.78 -13.69
CA HIS A 95 2.99 1.80 -13.06
C HIS A 95 2.35 2.76 -14.05
N SER A 96 3.02 3.00 -15.17
CA SER A 96 2.53 3.83 -16.28
C SER A 96 3.18 3.41 -17.60
N ALA A 97 2.81 4.04 -18.71
CA ALA A 97 3.45 3.81 -20.00
C ALA A 97 4.96 4.15 -19.99
N GLU A 98 5.41 5.05 -19.11
CA GLU A 98 6.79 5.57 -19.06
C GLU A 98 7.60 5.05 -17.87
N ARG A 99 6.98 4.29 -16.96
CA ARG A 99 7.62 3.81 -15.71
C ARG A 99 7.54 2.30 -15.61
N GLY A 100 8.70 1.70 -15.30
CA GLY A 100 8.84 0.26 -15.07
C GLY A 100 8.12 -0.21 -13.80
N TRP A 101 8.61 -1.30 -13.21
CA TRP A 101 7.94 -1.96 -12.07
C TRP A 101 8.03 -1.20 -10.76
N PHE A 102 9.00 -0.30 -10.65
CA PHE A 102 9.27 0.45 -9.43
C PHE A 102 8.88 1.91 -9.59
N TRP A 103 8.17 2.40 -8.58
CA TRP A 103 7.67 3.77 -8.49
C TRP A 103 8.18 4.43 -7.22
N ASP A 104 8.75 5.63 -7.34
CA ASP A 104 9.18 6.40 -6.19
C ASP A 104 7.97 7.09 -5.55
N VAL A 105 7.70 6.76 -4.29
CA VAL A 105 6.66 7.38 -3.47
C VAL A 105 7.35 8.41 -2.56
N ARG A 106 7.55 9.62 -3.11
CA ARG A 106 8.20 10.74 -2.42
C ARG A 106 7.59 12.08 -2.85
N PRO A 107 7.56 13.10 -1.98
CA PRO A 107 7.19 14.45 -2.36
C PRO A 107 8.01 14.93 -3.57
N SER A 108 7.34 15.34 -4.65
CA SER A 108 7.99 15.92 -5.82
C SER A 108 7.11 17.03 -6.40
N PRO A 109 7.38 18.30 -6.07
CA PRO A 109 6.50 19.41 -6.45
C PRO A 109 6.63 19.82 -7.93
N ALA A 110 7.73 19.45 -8.60
CA ALA A 110 8.06 19.95 -9.94
C ALA A 110 8.52 18.88 -10.94
N SER A 111 8.69 17.62 -10.52
CA SER A 111 9.12 16.52 -11.39
C SER A 111 8.20 15.33 -11.20
N PHE A 112 7.27 15.15 -12.12
CA PHE A 112 6.23 14.13 -12.02
C PHE A 112 6.61 12.88 -12.81
N GLN A 113 6.25 11.71 -12.28
CA GLN A 113 6.54 10.42 -12.91
C GLN A 113 5.52 10.01 -13.99
N SER A 114 4.43 10.76 -14.19
CA SER A 114 3.31 10.42 -15.08
C SER A 114 2.85 11.58 -15.98
N HIS A 115 3.45 11.74 -17.16
CA HIS A 115 2.98 12.66 -18.22
C HIS A 115 2.63 14.09 -17.74
N GLY A 116 3.43 14.67 -16.84
CA GLY A 116 3.19 16.02 -16.33
C GLY A 116 2.04 16.15 -15.30
N HIS A 117 1.43 15.04 -14.88
CA HIS A 117 0.47 14.99 -13.79
C HIS A 117 1.09 14.42 -12.53
N GLN A 118 0.92 15.12 -11.42
CA GLN A 118 1.38 14.68 -10.10
C GLN A 118 0.47 13.58 -9.55
N ALA A 119 1.02 12.39 -9.35
CA ALA A 119 0.27 11.33 -8.67
C ALA A 119 0.08 11.69 -7.18
N ARG A 120 -1.03 11.25 -6.56
CA ARG A 120 -1.29 11.50 -5.13
C ARG A 120 -0.13 11.05 -4.23
N SER A 121 0.54 9.95 -4.58
CA SER A 121 1.73 9.44 -3.90
C SER A 121 2.93 10.38 -3.90
N GLU A 122 2.98 11.34 -4.82
CA GLU A 122 4.05 12.34 -4.98
C GLU A 122 3.75 13.66 -4.24
N THR A 123 2.60 13.73 -3.56
CA THR A 123 2.17 14.89 -2.78
C THR A 123 2.48 14.72 -1.29
N MET A 124 2.53 15.83 -0.56
CA MET A 124 2.60 15.84 0.91
C MET A 124 1.23 15.74 1.59
N SER A 125 0.14 15.91 0.84
CA SER A 125 -1.22 15.86 1.35
C SER A 125 -1.60 14.48 1.90
N ARG A 126 -2.68 14.41 2.68
CA ARG A 126 -3.27 13.12 3.03
C ARG A 126 -3.63 12.31 1.78
N PHE A 127 -3.46 11.00 1.85
CA PHE A 127 -3.98 10.07 0.85
C PHE A 127 -5.05 9.21 1.52
N GLU A 128 -6.31 9.46 1.17
CA GLU A 128 -7.47 8.81 1.77
C GLU A 128 -7.51 7.29 1.52
N TRP A 129 -8.47 6.61 2.15
CA TRP A 129 -8.64 5.17 2.03
C TRP A 129 -8.83 4.71 0.59
N HIS A 130 -7.99 3.76 0.17
CA HIS A 130 -8.07 3.18 -1.15
C HIS A 130 -7.44 1.78 -1.22
N THR A 131 -7.69 1.13 -2.34
CA THR A 131 -6.91 0.02 -2.90
C THR A 131 -6.21 0.51 -4.16
N ASP A 132 -4.99 0.04 -4.39
CA ASP A 132 -4.20 0.43 -5.56
C ASP A 132 -4.88 -0.02 -6.86
N CYS A 133 -4.89 0.84 -7.87
CA CYS A 133 -5.45 0.56 -9.20
C CYS A 133 -6.92 0.04 -9.19
N SER A 134 -7.77 0.55 -8.29
CA SER A 134 -9.19 0.16 -8.23
C SER A 134 -9.98 0.36 -9.54
N TYR A 135 -9.46 1.17 -10.45
CA TYR A 135 -10.01 1.48 -11.77
C TYR A 135 -9.61 0.48 -12.87
N GLU A 136 -8.68 -0.44 -12.62
CA GLU A 136 -8.28 -1.46 -13.61
C GLU A 136 -9.26 -2.65 -13.55
N GLU A 137 -9.54 -3.27 -14.70
CA GLU A 137 -10.30 -4.52 -14.74
C GLU A 137 -9.61 -5.62 -13.91
N GLN A 138 -8.29 -5.73 -14.10
CA GLN A 138 -7.42 -6.67 -13.42
C GLN A 138 -6.45 -5.93 -12.46
N PRO A 139 -6.92 -5.47 -11.30
CA PRO A 139 -6.08 -4.77 -10.35
C PRO A 139 -5.00 -5.73 -9.81
N PRO A 140 -3.80 -5.21 -9.48
CA PRO A 140 -2.77 -6.02 -8.84
C PRO A 140 -3.32 -6.62 -7.55
N ARG A 141 -3.14 -7.93 -7.38
CA ARG A 141 -3.48 -8.59 -6.13
C ARG A 141 -2.56 -8.12 -5.01
N PHE A 142 -1.27 -7.92 -5.30
CA PHE A 142 -0.31 -7.53 -4.28
C PHE A 142 0.42 -6.24 -4.61
N PHE A 143 0.80 -5.52 -3.56
CA PHE A 143 1.79 -4.45 -3.66
C PHE A 143 2.76 -4.49 -2.48
N ALA A 144 3.91 -3.85 -2.66
CA ALA A 144 4.89 -3.67 -1.61
C ALA A 144 5.35 -2.22 -1.55
N LEU A 145 5.67 -1.77 -0.34
CA LEU A 145 6.32 -0.50 -0.06
C LEU A 145 7.60 -0.74 0.71
N GLN A 146 8.74 -0.47 0.07
CA GLN A 146 10.04 -0.42 0.74
C GLN A 146 10.29 0.98 1.28
N VAL A 147 10.63 1.09 2.57
CA VAL A 147 11.02 2.34 3.21
C VAL A 147 12.50 2.59 3.00
N LEU A 148 12.83 3.50 2.09
CA LEU A 148 14.19 3.99 1.88
C LEU A 148 14.52 5.10 2.86
N GLN A 149 13.56 5.99 3.10
CA GLN A 149 13.61 7.02 4.11
C GLN A 149 12.22 7.24 4.72
N PRO A 150 12.02 6.95 6.02
CA PRO A 150 10.75 7.20 6.69
C PRO A 150 10.51 8.71 6.86
N ASP A 151 9.27 9.08 7.18
CA ASP A 151 8.99 10.43 7.63
C ASP A 151 9.62 10.67 9.02
N ARG A 152 10.43 11.72 9.15
CA ARG A 152 11.12 12.06 10.40
C ARG A 152 10.47 13.22 11.16
N CYS A 153 9.34 13.72 10.67
CA CYS A 153 8.67 14.92 11.14
C CYS A 153 7.27 14.64 11.72
N GLY A 154 6.97 13.37 12.05
CA GLY A 154 5.70 12.97 12.67
C GLY A 154 4.52 12.94 11.70
N GLY A 155 4.78 12.67 10.42
CA GLY A 155 3.79 12.41 9.39
C GLY A 155 3.99 11.03 8.74
N GLY A 156 3.39 10.83 7.56
CA GLY A 156 3.63 9.68 6.68
C GLY A 156 3.25 8.30 7.23
N THR A 157 2.46 8.23 8.31
CA THR A 157 1.89 7.02 8.90
C THR A 157 1.03 6.30 7.87
N LEU A 158 1.35 5.04 7.61
CA LEU A 158 0.54 4.15 6.79
C LEU A 158 -0.54 3.54 7.67
N SER A 159 -1.81 3.80 7.38
CA SER A 159 -2.92 3.15 8.07
C SER A 159 -3.50 2.06 7.18
N VAL A 160 -3.78 0.90 7.75
CA VAL A 160 -4.30 -0.27 7.01
C VAL A 160 -5.53 -0.83 7.70
N LEU A 161 -6.49 -1.31 6.91
CA LEU A 161 -7.75 -1.86 7.40
C LEU A 161 -8.09 -3.14 6.65
N ASN A 162 -8.28 -4.22 7.39
CA ASN A 162 -8.64 -5.52 6.81
C ASN A 162 -10.10 -5.49 6.34
N VAL A 163 -10.35 -6.00 5.13
CA VAL A 163 -11.68 -5.97 4.53
C VAL A 163 -12.66 -6.85 5.30
N ASP A 164 -12.28 -8.06 5.73
CA ASP A 164 -13.20 -8.91 6.51
C ASP A 164 -13.60 -8.24 7.84
N ARG A 165 -12.69 -7.50 8.48
CA ARG A 165 -12.99 -6.70 9.69
C ARG A 165 -13.88 -5.50 9.40
N LEU A 166 -13.69 -4.84 8.26
CA LEU A 166 -14.59 -3.79 7.80
C LEU A 166 -16.00 -4.34 7.53
N LEU A 167 -16.12 -5.54 6.97
CA LEU A 167 -17.42 -6.15 6.68
C LEU A 167 -18.25 -6.42 7.94
N THR A 168 -17.62 -6.66 9.10
CA THR A 168 -18.37 -6.83 10.36
C THR A 168 -19.04 -5.55 10.83
N LEU A 169 -18.64 -4.39 10.29
CA LEU A 169 -19.20 -3.08 10.59
C LEU A 169 -20.28 -2.65 9.59
N LEU A 170 -20.33 -3.27 8.40
CA LEU A 170 -21.27 -2.97 7.34
C LEU A 170 -22.58 -3.73 7.52
N SER A 171 -23.69 -3.05 7.29
CA SER A 171 -25.02 -3.65 7.24
C SER A 171 -25.12 -4.67 6.09
N PRO A 172 -26.00 -5.69 6.22
CA PRO A 172 -26.29 -6.60 5.12
C PRO A 172 -26.75 -5.87 3.84
N PHE A 173 -27.45 -4.74 4.01
CA PHE A 173 -27.87 -3.87 2.89
C PHE A 173 -26.65 -3.31 2.15
N ALA A 174 -25.70 -2.71 2.87
CA ALA A 174 -24.51 -2.16 2.25
C ALA A 174 -23.67 -3.26 1.59
N GLN A 175 -23.47 -4.40 2.24
CA GLN A 175 -22.73 -5.52 1.64
C GLN A 175 -23.37 -6.01 0.34
N GLN A 176 -24.70 -6.14 0.29
CA GLN A 176 -25.44 -6.53 -0.92
C GLN A 176 -25.21 -5.53 -2.05
N TRP A 177 -25.39 -4.24 -1.79
CA TRP A 177 -25.35 -3.22 -2.84
C TRP A 177 -23.93 -2.82 -3.24
N LEU A 178 -22.95 -2.90 -2.35
CA LEU A 178 -21.52 -2.79 -2.70
C LEU A 178 -21.07 -3.95 -3.59
N SER A 179 -21.72 -5.12 -3.48
CA SER A 179 -21.45 -6.29 -4.33
C SER A 179 -22.15 -6.25 -5.70
N SER A 180 -23.01 -5.26 -5.94
CA SER A 180 -23.71 -5.09 -7.22
C SER A 180 -22.88 -4.33 -8.25
N HIS A 181 -23.09 -4.59 -9.54
CA HIS A 181 -22.36 -3.94 -10.66
C HIS A 181 -22.88 -2.52 -10.96
N ASN A 182 -22.99 -1.69 -9.92
CA ASN A 182 -23.61 -0.37 -9.98
C ASN A 182 -22.64 0.76 -9.65
N TYR A 183 -21.34 0.58 -9.91
CA TYR A 183 -20.33 1.61 -9.65
C TYR A 183 -19.48 1.85 -10.88
N LYS A 184 -19.43 3.10 -11.32
CA LYS A 184 -18.46 3.59 -12.31
C LYS A 184 -17.19 4.00 -11.59
N ILE A 185 -16.04 3.47 -12.03
CA ILE A 185 -14.72 3.79 -11.47
C ILE A 185 -13.86 4.40 -12.58
N THR A 186 -13.59 5.69 -12.49
CA THR A 186 -12.88 6.45 -13.52
C THR A 186 -11.37 6.27 -13.44
N VAL A 187 -10.72 6.08 -14.59
CA VAL A 187 -9.25 6.03 -14.67
C VAL A 187 -8.70 7.45 -14.42
N PRO A 188 -7.87 7.67 -13.39
CA PRO A 188 -7.27 8.96 -13.12
C PRO A 188 -6.41 9.44 -14.32
N PRO A 189 -6.39 10.73 -14.63
CA PRO A 189 -5.64 11.27 -15.78
C PRO A 189 -4.17 10.82 -15.83
N GLU A 190 -3.51 10.78 -14.67
CA GLU A 190 -2.10 10.41 -14.53
C GLU A 190 -1.80 8.93 -14.89
N PHE A 191 -2.82 8.07 -14.95
CA PHE A 191 -2.67 6.63 -15.23
C PHE A 191 -3.32 6.19 -16.56
N ARG A 192 -3.78 7.12 -17.40
CA ARG A 192 -4.35 6.79 -18.70
C ARG A 192 -3.27 6.21 -19.62
N LYS A 193 -3.49 4.97 -20.10
CA LYS A 193 -2.58 4.25 -21.01
C LYS A 193 -2.94 4.43 -22.48
N THR A 194 -4.23 4.56 -22.81
CA THR A 194 -4.76 4.75 -24.17
C THR A 194 -5.95 5.72 -24.18
N ALA A 195 -6.31 6.25 -25.34
CA ALA A 195 -7.39 7.24 -25.48
C ALA A 195 -8.81 6.67 -25.24
N GLY A 196 -9.00 5.35 -25.28
CA GLY A 196 -10.32 4.71 -25.34
C GLY A 196 -11.01 4.43 -24.01
N GLU A 197 -10.30 3.83 -23.03
CA GLU A 197 -10.92 3.39 -21.78
C GLU A 197 -10.72 4.40 -20.65
N GLN A 198 -11.82 5.06 -20.28
CA GLN A 198 -11.82 6.14 -19.31
C GLN A 198 -12.42 5.73 -17.96
N HIS A 199 -13.02 4.54 -17.88
CA HIS A 199 -13.63 3.99 -16.67
C HIS A 199 -13.97 2.51 -16.84
N ILE A 200 -14.17 1.83 -15.72
CA ILE A 200 -14.84 0.54 -15.64
C ILE A 200 -16.20 0.68 -14.95
N VAL A 201 -17.12 -0.26 -15.18
CA VAL A 201 -18.35 -0.41 -14.39
C VAL A 201 -18.33 -1.78 -13.73
N GLY A 202 -18.50 -1.83 -12.41
CA GLY A 202 -18.44 -3.08 -11.66
C GLY A 202 -18.90 -2.94 -10.21
N ASN A 203 -18.67 -3.99 -9.44
CA ASN A 203 -18.87 -4.03 -8.00
C ASN A 203 -17.65 -3.50 -7.24
N LEU A 204 -17.87 -3.00 -6.02
CA LEU A 204 -16.80 -2.59 -5.11
C LEU A 204 -16.40 -3.73 -4.17
N LEU A 205 -17.36 -4.59 -3.78
CA LEU A 205 -17.17 -5.66 -2.82
C LEU A 205 -17.36 -7.02 -3.49
N ALA A 206 -16.50 -7.98 -3.18
CA ALA A 206 -16.72 -9.39 -3.45
C ALA A 206 -16.59 -10.17 -2.14
N VAL A 207 -17.73 -10.63 -1.62
CA VAL A 207 -17.81 -11.38 -0.36
C VAL A 207 -17.38 -12.83 -0.60
N ASN A 208 -16.50 -13.35 0.24
CA ASN A 208 -16.14 -14.76 0.19
C ASN A 208 -17.30 -15.63 0.75
N PRO A 209 -17.77 -16.66 0.02
CA PRO A 209 -18.93 -17.44 0.45
C PRO A 209 -18.77 -18.10 1.84
N GLY A 210 -19.89 -18.22 2.55
CA GLY A 210 -19.96 -18.96 3.81
C GLY A 210 -19.22 -18.32 4.99
N GLY A 211 -18.96 -17.02 4.94
CA GLY A 211 -18.27 -16.30 6.02
C GLY A 211 -16.79 -16.66 6.17
N LYS A 212 -16.20 -17.27 5.13
CA LYS A 212 -14.76 -17.56 5.10
C LYS A 212 -13.97 -16.25 4.96
N PRO A 213 -12.77 -16.15 5.56
CA PRO A 213 -11.91 -14.98 5.38
C PRO A 213 -11.45 -14.87 3.93
N GLY A 214 -11.10 -13.65 3.50
CA GLY A 214 -10.64 -13.37 2.15
C GLY A 214 -11.65 -12.64 1.27
N SER A 215 -12.62 -11.94 1.86
CA SER A 215 -13.44 -11.00 1.10
C SER A 215 -12.58 -9.87 0.54
N GLN A 216 -12.99 -9.36 -0.62
CA GLN A 216 -12.19 -8.42 -1.41
C GLN A 216 -12.94 -7.10 -1.58
N LEU A 217 -12.23 -5.99 -1.47
CA LEU A 217 -12.75 -4.67 -1.79
C LEU A 217 -11.87 -4.03 -2.87
N ARG A 218 -12.48 -3.30 -3.80
CA ARG A 218 -11.81 -2.30 -4.64
C ARG A 218 -12.47 -0.97 -4.36
N PHE A 219 -11.69 0.03 -3.96
CA PHE A 219 -12.25 1.32 -3.56
C PHE A 219 -11.24 2.43 -3.76
N ARG A 220 -11.71 3.57 -4.26
CA ARG A 220 -11.03 4.86 -4.18
C ARG A 220 -12.08 5.96 -4.36
N GLU A 221 -12.32 6.71 -3.29
CA GLU A 221 -13.47 7.63 -3.22
C GLU A 221 -13.54 8.63 -4.37
N ASP A 222 -12.45 9.33 -4.68
CA ASP A 222 -12.44 10.47 -5.62
C ASP A 222 -12.69 10.07 -7.09
N ILE A 223 -12.77 8.78 -7.39
CA ILE A 223 -13.00 8.25 -8.73
C ILE A 223 -14.19 7.28 -8.83
N THR A 224 -14.89 7.01 -7.72
CA THR A 224 -16.01 6.07 -7.68
C THR A 224 -17.34 6.81 -7.66
N VAL A 225 -18.22 6.50 -8.62
CA VAL A 225 -19.56 7.08 -8.74
C VAL A 225 -20.60 5.96 -8.71
N PRO A 226 -21.56 5.97 -7.75
CA PRO A 226 -22.67 5.03 -7.74
C PRO A 226 -23.67 5.35 -8.86
N LEU A 227 -24.24 4.31 -9.46
CA LEU A 227 -25.16 4.41 -10.62
C LEU A 227 -26.63 4.28 -10.24
N THR A 228 -26.94 3.90 -9.00
CA THR A 228 -28.30 3.73 -8.49
C THR A 228 -28.45 4.30 -7.08
N SER A 229 -29.67 4.61 -6.67
CA SER A 229 -29.95 5.16 -5.33
C SER A 229 -29.54 4.22 -4.19
N ASN A 230 -29.69 2.92 -4.38
CA ASN A 230 -29.27 1.94 -3.37
C ASN A 230 -27.75 1.79 -3.33
N ALA A 231 -27.07 1.84 -4.48
CA ALA A 231 -25.61 1.90 -4.53
C ALA A 231 -25.07 3.17 -3.86
N THR A 232 -25.74 4.32 -4.01
CA THR A 232 -25.40 5.55 -3.29
C THR A 232 -25.49 5.35 -1.78
N LYS A 233 -26.63 4.85 -1.27
CA LYS A 233 -26.79 4.60 0.18
C LYS A 233 -25.74 3.64 0.74
N ALA A 234 -25.41 2.59 0.01
CA ALA A 234 -24.41 1.62 0.42
C ALA A 234 -22.99 2.20 0.43
N LEU A 235 -22.65 3.04 -0.56
CA LEU A 235 -21.39 3.76 -0.60
C LEU A 235 -21.29 4.79 0.52
N ASP A 236 -22.38 5.51 0.82
CA ASP A 236 -22.43 6.48 1.91
C ASP A 236 -22.20 5.77 3.25
N GLU A 237 -22.81 4.62 3.50
CA GLU A 237 -22.55 3.83 4.71
C GLU A 237 -21.08 3.40 4.84
N LEU A 238 -20.46 2.93 3.74
CA LEU A 238 -19.04 2.60 3.70
C LEU A 238 -18.18 3.82 4.07
N LYS A 239 -18.50 4.99 3.53
CA LYS A 239 -17.78 6.24 3.81
C LYS A 239 -17.95 6.68 5.26
N GLU A 240 -19.16 6.61 5.80
CA GLU A 240 -19.42 6.92 7.22
C GLU A 240 -18.61 6.02 8.16
N ILE A 241 -18.47 4.73 7.84
CA ILE A 241 -17.62 3.84 8.65
C ILE A 241 -16.14 4.22 8.55
N LEU A 242 -15.65 4.49 7.34
CA LEU A 242 -14.24 4.81 7.07
C LEU A 242 -13.80 6.17 7.64
N TYR A 243 -14.69 7.16 7.62
CA TYR A 243 -14.37 8.56 7.95
C TYR A 243 -15.05 9.07 9.22
N GLY A 244 -16.20 8.52 9.61
CA GLY A 244 -16.94 8.86 10.84
C GLY A 244 -16.39 8.19 12.10
N GLY A 245 -15.29 7.45 11.99
CA GLY A 245 -14.60 6.81 13.12
C GLY A 245 -15.06 5.39 13.44
N GLY A 246 -16.05 4.85 12.72
CA GLY A 246 -16.53 3.47 12.91
C GLY A 246 -15.45 2.41 12.74
N ALA A 247 -14.49 2.63 11.84
CA ALA A 247 -13.37 1.71 11.61
C ALA A 247 -12.13 1.95 12.50
N LYS A 248 -12.18 2.87 13.47
CA LYS A 248 -11.00 3.30 14.24
C LYS A 248 -10.35 2.14 15.02
N GLU A 249 -11.16 1.30 15.66
CA GLU A 249 -10.65 0.18 16.45
C GLU A 249 -10.07 -0.94 15.60
N GLU A 250 -10.54 -1.08 14.36
CA GLU A 250 -10.08 -2.09 13.40
C GLU A 250 -8.89 -1.63 12.57
N THR A 251 -8.54 -0.34 12.65
CA THR A 251 -7.44 0.26 11.89
C THR A 251 -6.10 0.03 12.59
N LEU A 252 -5.12 -0.45 11.82
CA LEU A 252 -3.72 -0.51 12.26
C LEU A 252 -2.96 0.71 11.73
N HIS A 253 -2.25 1.40 12.61
CA HIS A 253 -1.42 2.55 12.27
C HIS A 253 0.05 2.17 12.29
N LEU A 254 0.61 1.96 11.10
CA LEU A 254 2.02 1.67 10.89
C LEU A 254 2.80 2.99 10.82
N THR A 255 3.29 3.44 11.97
CA THR A 255 4.09 4.66 12.12
C THR A 255 5.51 4.50 11.55
N PRO A 256 6.25 5.61 11.33
CA PRO A 256 7.67 5.57 11.01
C PRO A 256 8.53 4.71 11.95
N GLN A 257 8.14 4.57 13.23
CA GLN A 257 8.84 3.72 14.19
C GLN A 257 8.56 2.23 13.97
N SER A 258 7.35 1.88 13.52
CA SER A 258 6.99 0.49 13.15
C SER A 258 7.45 0.09 11.74
N LEU A 259 7.69 1.07 10.86
CA LEU A 259 8.23 0.89 9.52
C LEU A 259 9.49 1.75 9.34
N PRO A 260 10.59 1.45 10.07
CA PRO A 260 11.84 2.17 9.93
C PRO A 260 12.46 1.95 8.54
N GLN A 261 13.55 2.66 8.27
CA GLN A 261 14.36 2.44 7.06
C GLN A 261 14.75 0.95 6.93
N GLY A 262 14.63 0.41 5.72
CA GLY A 262 14.87 -1.00 5.43
C GLY A 262 13.66 -1.91 5.66
N SER A 263 12.55 -1.41 6.22
CA SER A 263 11.28 -2.15 6.22
C SER A 263 10.68 -2.25 4.82
N ILE A 264 10.12 -3.42 4.50
CA ILE A 264 9.26 -3.66 3.35
C ILE A 264 7.92 -4.17 3.89
N ILE A 265 6.82 -3.46 3.63
CA ILE A 265 5.47 -3.96 3.89
C ILE A 265 4.90 -4.48 2.58
N MET A 266 4.45 -5.73 2.56
CA MET A 266 3.79 -6.39 1.43
C MET A 266 2.34 -6.68 1.80
N MET A 267 1.40 -6.37 0.91
CA MET A 267 -0.03 -6.50 1.19
C MET A 267 -0.81 -7.05 0.00
N ASP A 268 -1.79 -7.89 0.29
CA ASP A 268 -2.90 -8.20 -0.60
C ASP A 268 -3.81 -6.98 -0.67
N ASN A 269 -3.67 -6.27 -1.79
CA ASN A 269 -4.35 -5.03 -2.14
C ASN A 269 -5.88 -5.16 -2.15
N ARG A 270 -6.41 -6.37 -2.23
CA ARG A 270 -7.86 -6.62 -2.26
C ARG A 270 -8.41 -6.89 -0.88
N ARG A 271 -7.60 -7.45 0.02
CA ARG A 271 -7.99 -7.80 1.39
C ARG A 271 -7.68 -6.71 2.41
N TRP A 272 -6.95 -5.68 2.01
CA TRP A 272 -6.57 -4.56 2.86
C TRP A 272 -6.74 -3.22 2.15
N LEU A 273 -7.51 -2.32 2.75
CA LEU A 273 -7.45 -0.90 2.40
C LEU A 273 -6.20 -0.29 3.02
N HIS A 274 -5.71 0.78 2.41
CA HIS A 274 -4.68 1.60 2.99
C HIS A 274 -4.93 3.10 2.80
N SER A 275 -4.41 3.88 3.72
CA SER A 275 -4.38 5.35 3.67
C SER A 275 -3.07 5.85 4.25
N ARG A 276 -2.76 7.12 4.02
CA ARG A 276 -1.59 7.79 4.55
C ARG A 276 -2.00 9.15 5.08
N ASN A 277 -1.63 9.50 6.31
CA ASN A 277 -1.77 10.87 6.76
C ASN A 277 -0.80 11.82 6.01
N GLU A 278 -0.82 13.09 6.37
CA GLU A 278 0.07 14.09 5.76
C GLU A 278 1.53 13.68 5.92
N VAL A 279 2.30 13.83 4.85
CA VAL A 279 3.76 13.75 4.92
C VAL A 279 4.26 15.09 5.41
N LYS A 280 5.16 15.06 6.39
CA LYS A 280 5.77 16.25 6.99
C LYS A 280 7.25 16.37 6.67
N ASP A 281 7.93 15.25 6.36
CA ASP A 281 9.31 15.27 5.86
C ASP A 281 9.32 15.32 4.32
N PRO A 282 9.79 16.40 3.69
CA PRO A 282 9.90 16.49 2.23
C PRO A 282 10.88 15.46 1.64
N ASN A 283 11.76 14.87 2.47
CA ASN A 283 12.71 13.85 2.06
C ASN A 283 12.19 12.43 2.28
N ARG A 284 10.94 12.24 2.74
CA ARG A 284 10.34 10.90 2.86
C ARG A 284 10.40 10.20 1.51
N HIS A 285 10.94 8.98 1.48
CA HIS A 285 11.11 8.22 0.25
C HIS A 285 10.78 6.75 0.47
N LEU A 286 9.76 6.28 -0.23
CA LEU A 286 9.43 4.86 -0.32
C LEU A 286 9.54 4.42 -1.78
N ARG A 287 9.78 3.13 -2.00
CA ARG A 287 9.65 2.54 -3.33
C ARG A 287 8.50 1.56 -3.36
N ARG A 288 7.65 1.70 -4.38
CA ARG A 288 6.47 0.86 -4.58
C ARG A 288 6.63 -0.06 -5.77
N VAL A 289 6.17 -1.30 -5.62
CA VAL A 289 5.98 -2.29 -6.70
C VAL A 289 4.62 -2.94 -6.55
N ARG A 290 4.00 -3.29 -7.67
CA ARG A 290 2.71 -3.99 -7.76
C ARG A 290 2.89 -5.21 -8.65
N TRP A 291 2.26 -6.33 -8.32
CA TRP A 291 2.35 -7.55 -9.11
C TRP A 291 1.08 -8.40 -8.96
N ASP A 292 1.04 -9.50 -9.71
CA ASP A 292 -0.07 -10.47 -9.69
C ASP A 292 -1.43 -9.83 -10.06
N ALA A 293 -1.45 -9.12 -11.19
CA ALA A 293 -2.68 -8.58 -11.76
C ALA A 293 -3.58 -9.73 -12.23
N THR A 294 -4.78 -9.76 -11.70
CA THR A 294 -5.82 -10.75 -12.03
C THR A 294 -7.19 -10.10 -11.92
N SER A 295 -8.25 -10.73 -12.44
CA SER A 295 -9.62 -10.23 -12.29
C SER A 295 -10.02 -10.09 -10.82
N PHE A 296 -10.87 -9.11 -10.53
CA PHE A 296 -11.42 -8.90 -9.19
C PHE A 296 -12.72 -9.69 -8.98
N GLY A 297 -12.92 -10.14 -7.75
CA GLY A 297 -14.02 -11.02 -7.40
C GLY A 297 -13.72 -12.48 -7.74
N PRO A 298 -14.62 -13.40 -7.37
CA PRO A 298 -14.48 -14.80 -7.73
C PRO A 298 -14.47 -14.92 -9.27
N PHE A 299 -13.64 -15.82 -9.79
CA PHE A 299 -13.81 -16.27 -11.17
C PHE A 299 -15.25 -16.77 -11.29
N SER A 300 -16.04 -16.14 -12.16
CA SER A 300 -17.28 -16.75 -12.63
C SER A 300 -16.88 -18.04 -13.35
N SER A 301 -17.01 -19.17 -12.65
CA SER A 301 -17.00 -20.50 -13.24
C SER A 301 -18.20 -20.67 -14.17
#